data_AF-A0A1L5FB30-F1
#
_entry.id   AF-A0A1L5FB30-F1
#
_cell.length_a   1.000
_cell.length_b   1.000
_cell.length_c   1.000
_cell.angle_alpha   90.00
_cell.angle_beta   90.00
_cell.angle_gamma   90.00
#
_symmetry.space_group_name_H-M   'P 1'
#
loop_
_entity.id
_entity.type
_entity.pdbx_description
1 polymer ?
#
loop_
_entity_poly.entity_id
_entity_poly.type
_entity_poly.pdbx_seq_one_letter_code
_entity_poly.pdbx_strand_id
1 'polypeptide(L)'
;MNMTHYMSLLMDNQPWNLIIFMAIPVICAELLTITEFFIIHNKIERGGIKTLNKIIGIFDGIYFTGIFIYLFINVIIPLTTNNGWHTWVDVIAVLSYLSGVVFLVPIALMELGIIFKTKSSNDKLKIHFILISGFLIVAHIAMIFGMVNPQIISNMPGMKM
;
A
#
# COMPACT_ATOMS: atom_id res chain seq x y z
N MET A 1 9.64 2.21 -27.21
CA MET A 1 10.10 1.38 -26.08
C MET A 1 8.85 0.86 -25.38
N ASN A 2 8.54 -0.43 -25.47
CA ASN A 2 7.33 -1.00 -24.85
C ASN A 2 7.54 -1.14 -23.35
N MET A 3 7.15 -0.11 -22.60
CA MET A 3 7.02 -0.17 -21.15
C MET A 3 5.57 -0.52 -20.79
N THR A 4 5.34 -1.09 -19.61
CA THR A 4 3.99 -1.38 -19.12
C THR A 4 3.20 -0.09 -18.92
N HIS A 5 1.87 -0.11 -19.13
CA HIS A 5 1.04 1.09 -18.96
C HIS A 5 1.04 1.64 -17.51
N TYR A 6 1.28 0.77 -16.52
CA TYR A 6 1.53 1.18 -15.13
C TYR A 6 2.84 1.96 -14.99
N MET A 7 3.88 1.55 -15.72
CA MET A 7 5.18 2.22 -15.72
C MET A 7 5.15 3.48 -16.58
N SER A 8 4.39 3.54 -17.68
CA SER A 8 4.18 4.79 -18.42
C SER A 8 3.43 5.82 -17.58
N LEU A 9 2.42 5.44 -16.80
CA LEU A 9 1.75 6.36 -15.88
C LEU A 9 2.63 6.83 -14.71
N LEU A 10 3.55 5.99 -14.22
CA LEU A 10 4.55 6.41 -13.24
C LEU A 10 5.67 7.27 -13.85
N MET A 11 5.96 7.11 -15.15
CA MET A 11 7.06 7.79 -15.85
C MET A 11 6.66 9.05 -16.64
N ASP A 12 5.40 9.22 -17.03
CA ASP A 12 4.93 10.37 -17.80
C ASP A 12 5.07 11.70 -17.01
N ASN A 13 5.12 11.64 -15.68
CA ASN A 13 5.38 12.78 -14.79
C ASN A 13 6.35 12.42 -13.65
N GLN A 14 7.45 11.74 -13.97
CA GLN A 14 8.55 11.59 -13.02
C GLN A 14 9.07 12.99 -12.62
N PRO A 15 9.21 13.29 -11.30
CA PRO A 15 9.19 12.39 -10.14
C PRO A 15 7.88 12.38 -9.32
N TRP A 16 6.90 13.22 -9.66
CA TRP A 16 5.76 13.53 -8.80
C TRP A 16 4.81 12.35 -8.60
N ASN A 17 4.53 11.58 -9.65
CA ASN A 17 3.61 10.43 -9.55
C ASN A 17 4.15 9.34 -8.60
N LEU A 18 5.45 9.04 -8.66
CA LEU A 18 6.05 8.04 -7.78
C LEU A 18 6.03 8.49 -6.31
N ILE A 19 6.25 9.78 -6.08
CA ILE A 19 6.18 10.35 -4.72
C ILE A 19 4.75 10.23 -4.17
N ILE A 20 3.76 10.64 -4.96
CA ILE A 20 2.35 10.67 -4.55
C ILE A 20 1.81 9.25 -4.36
N PHE A 21 2.03 8.36 -5.34
CA PHE A 21 1.43 7.04 -5.33
C PHE A 21 2.19 6.04 -4.47
N MET A 22 3.47 6.24 -4.16
CA MET A 22 4.25 5.21 -3.46
C MET A 22 5.05 5.76 -2.29
N ALA A 23 5.83 6.83 -2.48
CA ALA A 23 6.71 7.31 -1.41
C ALA A 23 5.92 7.80 -0.19
N ILE A 24 4.90 8.65 -0.40
CA ILE A 24 4.11 9.21 0.71
C ILE A 24 3.43 8.11 1.53
N PRO A 25 2.65 7.17 0.94
CA PRO A 25 1.98 6.14 1.71
C PRO A 25 2.95 5.20 2.42
N VAL A 26 4.04 4.79 1.76
CA VAL A 26 5.00 3.84 2.36
C VAL A 26 5.76 4.49 3.51
N ILE A 27 6.23 5.74 3.36
CA ILE A 27 6.90 6.48 4.44
C ILE A 27 5.94 6.70 5.62
N CYS A 28 4.68 7.04 5.35
CA CYS A 28 3.67 7.16 6.40
C CYS A 28 3.46 5.83 7.14
N ALA A 29 3.33 4.72 6.42
CA ALA A 29 3.18 3.38 7.01
C ALA A 29 4.42 2.95 7.81
N GLU A 30 5.63 3.25 7.35
CA GLU A 30 6.88 2.98 8.08
C GLU A 30 6.95 3.82 9.36
N LEU A 31 6.61 5.11 9.29
CA LEU A 31 6.56 6.00 10.46
C LEU A 31 5.52 5.53 11.48
N LEU A 32 4.35 5.08 11.02
CA LEU A 32 3.33 4.44 11.86
C LEU A 32 3.89 3.20 12.57
N THR A 33 4.58 2.35 11.83
CA THR A 33 5.20 1.13 12.38
C THR A 33 6.21 1.46 13.49
N ILE A 34 7.09 2.44 13.25
CA ILE A 34 8.14 2.84 14.20
C ILE A 34 7.51 3.47 15.45
N THR A 35 6.55 4.38 15.28
CA THR A 35 5.87 5.03 16.41
C THR A 35 5.08 4.02 17.24
N GLU A 36 4.44 3.05 16.60
CA GLU A 36 3.71 1.98 17.29
C GLU A 36 4.63 1.04 18.05
N PHE A 37 5.77 0.67 17.47
CA PHE A 37 6.79 -0.10 18.16
C PHE A 37 7.27 0.62 19.43
N PHE A 38 7.47 1.94 19.36
CA PHE A 38 7.87 2.75 20.51
C PHE A 38 6.79 2.79 21.60
N ILE A 39 5.52 2.88 21.21
CA ILE A 39 4.38 2.84 22.15
C ILE A 39 4.30 1.49 22.86
N ILE A 40 4.47 0.39 22.13
CA ILE A 40 4.47 -0.98 22.69
C ILE A 40 5.64 -1.17 23.66
N HIS A 41 6.84 -0.78 23.23
CA HIS A 41 8.07 -1.00 23.99
C HIS A 41 8.08 -0.21 25.31
N ASN A 42 7.71 1.08 25.26
CA ASN A 42 7.68 1.94 26.45
C ASN A 42 6.35 1.87 27.22
N LYS A 43 5.39 1.03 26.78
CA LYS A 43 4.04 0.90 27.36
C LYS A 43 3.36 2.26 27.57
N ILE A 44 3.48 3.15 26.58
CA ILE A 44 2.96 4.53 26.67
C ILE A 44 1.44 4.49 26.52
N GLU A 45 0.72 4.62 27.63
CA GLU A 45 -0.76 4.56 27.59
C GLU A 45 -1.39 5.86 27.06
N ARG A 46 -0.73 6.99 27.29
CA ARG A 46 -1.17 8.36 26.92
C ARG A 46 0.04 9.23 26.58
N GLY A 47 -0.06 10.04 25.52
CA GLY A 47 0.99 10.98 25.14
C GLY A 47 0.87 11.46 23.69
N GLY A 48 1.66 12.47 23.34
CA GLY A 48 1.66 13.06 21.99
C GLY A 48 1.96 12.05 20.88
N ILE A 49 2.78 11.04 21.16
CA ILE A 49 3.15 9.97 20.19
C ILE A 49 1.92 9.16 19.77
N LYS A 50 0.99 8.89 20.69
CA LYS A 50 -0.22 8.11 20.40
C LYS A 50 -1.23 8.92 19.59
N THR A 51 -1.36 10.21 19.89
CA THR A 51 -2.20 11.12 19.09
C THR A 51 -1.63 11.30 17.69
N LEU A 52 -0.30 11.41 17.57
CA LEU A 52 0.40 11.49 16.29
C LEU A 52 0.18 10.20 15.47
N ASN A 53 0.34 9.02 16.09
CA ASN A 53 0.10 7.74 15.44
C ASN A 53 -1.35 7.66 14.90
N LYS A 54 -2.32 8.01 15.73
CA LYS A 54 -3.74 8.08 15.32
C LYS A 54 -3.97 9.01 14.12
N ILE A 55 -3.41 10.22 14.15
CA ILE A 55 -3.59 11.19 13.06
C ILE A 55 -2.97 10.66 11.77
N ILE A 56 -1.75 10.13 11.84
CA ILE A 56 -1.06 9.59 10.66
C ILE A 56 -1.81 8.37 10.12
N GLY A 57 -2.36 7.49 10.97
CA GLY A 57 -3.07 6.29 10.53
C GLY A 57 -4.37 6.63 9.79
N ILE A 58 -5.10 7.65 10.28
CA ILE A 58 -6.29 8.17 9.59
C ILE A 58 -5.90 8.83 8.28
N PHE A 59 -4.88 9.68 8.29
CA PHE A 59 -4.41 10.38 7.10
C PHE A 59 -3.96 9.39 6.02
N ASP A 60 -3.09 8.45 6.38
CA ASP A 60 -2.54 7.45 5.47
C ASP A 60 -3.62 6.54 4.89
N GLY A 61 -4.54 6.03 5.71
CA GLY A 61 -5.61 5.18 5.21
C GLY A 61 -6.60 5.92 4.28
N ILE A 62 -6.93 7.18 4.56
CA ILE A 62 -7.76 7.99 3.64
C ILE A 62 -6.99 8.30 2.34
N TYR A 63 -5.73 8.69 2.46
CA TYR A 63 -4.87 9.02 1.34
C TYR A 63 -4.70 7.82 0.40
N PHE A 64 -4.37 6.65 0.97
CA PHE A 64 -4.24 5.41 0.21
C PHE A 64 -5.56 4.95 -0.42
N THR A 65 -6.70 5.18 0.25
CA THR A 65 -8.02 4.90 -0.35
C THR A 65 -8.27 5.78 -1.58
N GLY A 66 -7.90 7.06 -1.53
CA GLY A 66 -7.98 7.95 -2.69
C GLY A 66 -7.11 7.46 -3.85
N ILE A 67 -5.89 7.03 -3.56
CA ILE A 67 -4.98 6.43 -4.55
C ILE A 67 -5.58 5.15 -5.14
N PHE A 68 -6.13 4.27 -4.29
CA PHE A 68 -6.77 3.04 -4.73
C PHE A 68 -7.89 3.32 -5.74
N ILE A 69 -8.81 4.25 -5.43
CA ILE A 69 -9.92 4.60 -6.34
C ILE A 69 -9.37 5.15 -7.65
N TYR A 70 -8.37 6.04 -7.58
CA TYR A 70 -7.76 6.63 -8.76
C TYR A 70 -7.11 5.58 -9.66
N LEU A 71 -6.29 4.68 -9.11
CA LEU A 71 -5.65 3.61 -9.86
C LEU A 71 -6.65 2.56 -10.35
N PHE A 72 -7.67 2.26 -9.56
CA PHE A 72 -8.71 1.32 -9.98
C PHE A 72 -9.44 1.83 -11.23
N ILE A 73 -9.85 3.10 -11.25
CA ILE A 73 -10.60 3.68 -12.38
C ILE A 73 -9.69 3.96 -13.58
N ASN A 74 -8.50 4.52 -13.37
CA ASN A 74 -7.64 4.99 -14.46
C ASN A 74 -6.65 3.93 -14.96
N VAL A 75 -6.41 2.86 -14.20
CA VAL A 75 -5.42 1.83 -14.55
C VAL A 75 -6.08 0.46 -14.73
N ILE A 76 -6.79 -0.06 -13.73
CA ILE A 76 -7.37 -1.41 -13.82
C ILE A 76 -8.45 -1.50 -14.91
N ILE A 77 -9.38 -0.55 -14.97
CA ILE A 77 -10.48 -0.60 -15.96
C ILE A 77 -9.93 -0.52 -17.40
N PRO A 78 -9.02 0.42 -17.74
CA PRO A 78 -8.43 0.47 -19.08
C PRO A 78 -7.56 -0.73 -19.40
N LEU A 79 -6.77 -1.24 -18.45
CA LEU A 79 -5.93 -2.43 -18.65
C LEU A 79 -6.76 -3.68 -18.94
N THR A 80 -7.86 -3.86 -18.21
CA THR A 80 -8.76 -5.01 -18.35
C THR A 80 -9.58 -4.93 -19.63
N THR A 81 -9.99 -3.72 -20.04
CA THR A 81 -10.84 -3.51 -21.23
C THR A 81 -10.04 -3.56 -22.53
N ASN A 82 -8.81 -3.04 -22.54
CA ASN A 82 -7.95 -3.00 -23.74
C ASN A 82 -7.00 -4.21 -23.86
N ASN A 83 -7.11 -5.20 -22.96
CA ASN A 83 -6.22 -6.35 -22.90
C ASN A 83 -4.73 -5.95 -22.86
N GLY A 84 -4.43 -4.82 -22.21
CA GLY A 84 -3.11 -4.17 -22.19
C GLY A 84 -2.14 -4.74 -21.15
N TRP A 85 -2.47 -5.87 -20.53
CA TRP A 85 -1.59 -6.56 -19.60
C TRP A 85 -0.39 -7.12 -20.36
N HIS A 86 0.77 -6.52 -20.19
CA HIS A 86 1.98 -6.94 -20.90
C HIS A 86 2.50 -8.29 -20.41
N THR A 87 2.36 -8.61 -19.11
CA THR A 87 2.95 -9.80 -18.48
C THR A 87 2.21 -10.14 -17.17
N TRP A 88 2.10 -11.42 -16.81
CA TRP A 88 1.55 -11.90 -15.51
C TRP A 88 2.16 -11.21 -14.27
N VAL A 89 3.41 -10.75 -14.37
CA VAL A 89 4.09 -9.99 -13.31
C VAL A 89 3.51 -8.60 -13.09
N ASP A 90 3.00 -7.95 -14.13
CA ASP A 90 2.30 -6.66 -14.01
C ASP A 90 0.99 -6.83 -13.23
N VAL A 91 0.28 -7.94 -13.48
CA VAL A 91 -0.92 -8.33 -12.72
C VAL A 91 -0.59 -8.50 -11.24
N ILE A 92 0.48 -9.23 -10.91
CA ILE A 92 0.89 -9.46 -9.51
C ILE A 92 1.32 -8.14 -8.85
N ALA A 93 2.08 -7.29 -9.54
CA ALA A 93 2.54 -6.01 -8.98
C ALA A 93 1.35 -5.10 -8.65
N VAL A 94 0.42 -4.92 -9.58
CA VAL A 94 -0.76 -4.07 -9.41
C VAL A 94 -1.71 -4.64 -8.37
N LEU A 95 -2.01 -5.94 -8.41
CA LEU A 95 -2.89 -6.58 -7.42
C LEU A 95 -2.28 -6.56 -6.01
N SER A 96 -0.98 -6.83 -5.89
CA SER A 96 -0.29 -6.73 -4.59
C SER A 96 -0.40 -5.30 -4.06
N TYR A 97 -0.09 -4.29 -4.87
CA TYR A 97 -0.21 -2.89 -4.45
C TYR A 97 -1.65 -2.54 -3.99
N LEU A 98 -2.66 -2.88 -4.80
CA LEU A 98 -4.06 -2.61 -4.48
C LEU A 98 -4.54 -3.37 -3.23
N SER A 99 -4.03 -4.58 -2.99
CA SER A 99 -4.37 -5.35 -1.79
C SER A 99 -3.92 -4.67 -0.49
N GLY A 100 -2.98 -3.71 -0.57
CA GLY A 100 -2.62 -2.84 0.55
C GLY A 100 -3.81 -2.09 1.18
N VAL A 101 -4.87 -1.81 0.39
CA VAL A 101 -6.06 -1.12 0.87
C VAL A 101 -6.81 -1.94 1.93
N VAL A 102 -6.73 -3.27 1.81
CA VAL A 102 -7.36 -4.22 2.76
C VAL A 102 -6.73 -4.12 4.14
N PHE A 103 -5.48 -3.65 4.23
CA PHE A 103 -4.78 -3.46 5.48
C PHE A 103 -4.95 -2.04 6.03
N LEU A 104 -4.80 -1.01 5.19
CA LEU A 104 -4.87 0.40 5.61
C LEU A 104 -6.28 0.92 5.91
N VAL A 105 -7.32 0.44 5.22
CA VAL A 105 -8.70 0.89 5.47
C VAL A 105 -9.19 0.47 6.86
N PRO A 106 -9.03 -0.80 7.29
CA PRO A 106 -9.39 -1.20 8.66
C PRO A 106 -8.63 -0.43 9.73
N ILE A 107 -7.38 -0.03 9.47
CA ILE A 107 -6.59 0.82 10.36
C ILE A 107 -7.26 2.19 10.53
N ALA A 108 -7.52 2.90 9.43
CA ALA A 108 -8.17 4.22 9.49
C ALA A 108 -9.56 4.14 10.14
N LEU A 109 -10.35 3.11 9.83
CA LEU A 109 -11.67 2.90 10.42
C LEU A 109 -11.61 2.56 11.92
N MET A 110 -10.58 1.85 12.36
CA MET A 110 -10.33 1.58 13.79
C MET A 110 -9.91 2.86 14.52
N GLU A 111 -9.06 3.69 13.93
CA GLU A 111 -8.60 4.96 14.50
C GLU A 111 -9.71 6.03 14.52
N LEU A 112 -10.57 6.08 13.50
CA LEU A 112 -11.82 6.87 13.51
C LEU A 112 -12.82 6.38 14.57
N GLY A 113 -12.57 5.22 15.17
CA GLY A 113 -13.43 4.62 16.17
C GLY A 113 -14.71 4.05 15.59
N ILE A 114 -14.77 3.76 14.29
CA ILE A 114 -15.93 3.13 13.62
C ILE A 114 -15.93 1.62 13.92
N ILE A 115 -14.76 0.99 13.89
CA ILE A 115 -14.58 -0.45 14.13
C ILE A 115 -13.87 -0.67 15.48
N PHE A 116 -14.12 -1.81 16.13
CA PHE A 116 -13.49 -2.23 17.40
C PHE A 116 -13.75 -1.31 18.61
N LYS A 117 -14.88 -0.59 18.66
CA LYS A 117 -15.22 0.31 19.79
C LYS A 117 -15.10 -0.34 21.18
N THR A 118 -15.41 -1.64 21.30
CA THR A 118 -15.45 -2.40 22.57
C THR A 118 -14.14 -3.09 22.96
N LYS A 119 -13.10 -3.06 22.12
CA LYS A 119 -11.80 -3.69 22.42
C LYS A 119 -10.96 -2.81 23.35
N SER A 120 -10.20 -3.47 24.24
CA SER A 120 -9.22 -2.81 25.11
C SER A 120 -8.18 -2.04 24.29
N SER A 121 -7.67 -0.93 24.84
CA SER A 121 -6.62 -0.11 24.22
C SER A 121 -5.41 -0.93 23.75
N ASN A 122 -5.07 -1.99 24.48
CA ASN A 122 -3.93 -2.86 24.16
C ASN A 122 -4.23 -3.84 23.01
N ASP A 123 -5.48 -4.31 22.89
CA ASP A 123 -5.90 -5.20 21.80
C ASP A 123 -6.00 -4.45 20.47
N LYS A 124 -6.47 -3.19 20.51
CA LYS A 124 -6.48 -2.32 19.32
C LYS A 124 -5.08 -2.12 18.77
N LEU A 125 -4.13 -1.87 19.66
CA LEU A 125 -2.71 -1.66 19.35
C LEU A 125 -2.09 -2.91 18.68
N LYS A 126 -2.41 -4.11 19.18
CA LYS A 126 -1.98 -5.36 18.54
C LYS A 126 -2.57 -5.54 17.14
N ILE A 127 -3.86 -5.29 16.97
CA ILE A 127 -4.54 -5.41 15.66
C ILE A 127 -3.94 -4.38 14.68
N HIS A 128 -3.71 -3.16 15.16
CA HIS A 128 -3.11 -2.07 14.40
C HIS A 128 -1.73 -2.48 13.87
N PHE A 129 -0.87 -2.98 14.76
CA PHE A 129 0.46 -3.45 14.43
C PHE A 129 0.45 -4.61 13.41
N ILE A 130 -0.44 -5.59 13.57
CA ILE A 130 -0.55 -6.73 12.64
C ILE A 130 -0.98 -6.26 11.25
N LEU A 131 -1.96 -5.35 11.17
CA LEU A 131 -2.45 -4.82 9.90
C LEU A 131 -1.37 -4.02 9.18
N ILE A 132 -0.66 -3.13 9.88
CA ILE A 132 0.43 -2.33 9.30
C ILE A 132 1.56 -3.25 8.82
N SER A 133 1.93 -4.26 9.62
CA SER A 133 2.96 -5.24 9.25
C SER A 133 2.58 -5.99 7.97
N GLY A 134 1.32 -6.39 7.82
CA GLY A 134 0.79 -7.01 6.61
C GLY A 134 0.88 -6.09 5.39
N PHE A 135 0.53 -4.80 5.57
CA PHE A 135 0.68 -3.79 4.53
C PHE A 135 2.14 -3.66 4.05
N LEU A 136 3.11 -3.57 4.98
CA LEU A 136 4.53 -3.45 4.62
C LEU A 136 5.00 -4.62 3.77
N ILE A 137 4.64 -5.85 4.12
CA ILE A 137 5.03 -7.05 3.36
C ILE A 137 4.49 -6.97 1.92
N VAL A 138 3.21 -6.68 1.79
CA VAL A 138 2.51 -6.60 0.51
C VAL A 138 3.04 -5.43 -0.35
N ALA A 139 3.36 -4.30 0.26
CA ALA A 139 3.96 -3.15 -0.40
C ALA A 139 5.36 -3.49 -0.95
N HIS A 140 6.18 -4.22 -0.18
CA HIS A 140 7.49 -4.67 -0.66
C HIS A 140 7.38 -5.68 -1.79
N ILE A 141 6.44 -6.62 -1.72
CA ILE A 141 6.13 -7.53 -2.84
C ILE A 141 5.79 -6.71 -4.09
N ALA A 142 4.91 -5.73 -3.98
CA ALA A 142 4.54 -4.87 -5.10
C ALA A 142 5.75 -4.10 -5.67
N MET A 143 6.65 -3.58 -4.82
CA MET A 143 7.86 -2.89 -5.27
C MET A 143 8.84 -3.82 -5.98
N ILE A 144 9.07 -5.03 -5.43
CA ILE A 144 9.96 -6.03 -6.04
C ILE A 144 9.43 -6.39 -7.41
N PHE A 145 8.18 -6.86 -7.51
CA PHE A 145 7.59 -7.29 -8.78
C PHE A 145 7.39 -6.13 -9.77
N GLY A 146 7.11 -4.92 -9.28
CA GLY A 146 7.00 -3.72 -10.11
C GLY A 146 8.33 -3.27 -10.74
N MET A 147 9.46 -3.60 -10.11
CA MET A 147 10.80 -3.32 -10.64
C MET A 147 11.43 -4.50 -11.39
N VAL A 148 10.78 -5.66 -11.46
CA VAL A 148 11.28 -6.78 -12.27
C VAL A 148 11.20 -6.38 -13.74
N ASN A 149 12.35 -6.39 -14.41
CA ASN A 149 12.42 -6.09 -15.84
C ASN A 149 11.63 -7.14 -16.63
N PRO A 150 10.60 -6.75 -17.42
CA PRO A 150 9.81 -7.69 -18.22
C PRO A 150 10.65 -8.50 -19.22
N GLN A 151 11.85 -8.03 -19.59
CA GLN A 151 12.77 -8.75 -20.47
C GLN A 151 13.37 -10.02 -19.85
N ILE A 152 13.46 -10.10 -18.51
CA ILE A 152 13.94 -11.31 -17.83
C ILE A 152 12.88 -12.42 -17.94
N ILE A 153 11.61 -12.04 -17.96
CA ILE A 153 10.47 -12.96 -18.00
C ILE A 153 10.16 -13.36 -19.46
N SER A 154 10.31 -12.46 -20.43
CA SER A 154 10.14 -12.82 -21.86
C SER A 154 11.20 -13.80 -22.36
N ASN A 155 12.37 -13.83 -21.73
CA ASN A 155 13.46 -14.78 -22.03
C ASN A 155 13.37 -16.09 -21.26
N MET A 156 12.29 -16.33 -20.50
CA MET A 156 12.05 -17.63 -19.86
C MET A 156 11.36 -18.56 -20.88
N PRO A 157 12.05 -19.59 -21.40
CA PRO A 157 11.45 -20.50 -22.37
C PRO A 157 10.48 -21.42 -21.61
N GLY A 158 9.17 -21.18 -21.70
CA GLY A 158 8.23 -22.19 -21.21
C GLY A 158 6.81 -21.79 -20.80
N MET A 159 6.42 -20.53 -20.79
CA MET A 159 5.01 -20.17 -20.52
C MET A 159 4.39 -19.40 -21.66
N LYS A 160 4.02 -20.14 -22.70
CA LYS A 160 2.88 -19.80 -23.53
C LYS A 160 1.61 -20.01 -22.68
N MET A 161 0.85 -18.96 -22.44
CA MET A 161 -0.62 -19.10 -22.39
C MET A 161 -1.15 -18.58 -23.72
#